data_AF-X0W655-F1
#
_entry.id   AF-X0W655-F1
#
_cell.length_a   1.000
_cell.length_b   1.000
_cell.length_c   1.000
_cell.angle_alpha   90.00
_cell.angle_beta   90.00
_cell.angle_gamma   90.00
#
_symmetry.space_group_name_H-M   'P 1'
#
loop_
_entity.id
_entity.type
_entity.pdbx_description
1 polymer ?
#
loop_
_entity_poly.entity_id
_entity_poly.type
_entity_poly.pdbx_seq_one_letter_code
_entity_poly.pdbx_strand_id
1 'polypeptide(L)'
;MDDQHFIERRVGQDRRESVVDRRLGLERRRGPGRRRSDDRKSAEEGEMSDEQFEFLMAIDEYKRRNTRPFPTWTEVLEVIKALGYRKVAEPQPLQQSKKKVKQTQAIK
;
A
#
# COMPACT_ATOMS: atom_id res chain seq x y z
N MET A 1 -11.32 9.67 62.50
CA MET A 1 -11.83 9.37 61.14
C MET A 1 -10.75 9.86 60.21
N ASP A 2 -10.00 8.90 59.69
CA ASP A 2 -8.62 9.07 59.23
C ASP A 2 -8.52 9.79 57.88
N ASP A 3 -7.58 10.73 57.84
CA ASP A 3 -7.17 11.51 56.67
C ASP A 3 -6.69 10.59 55.53
N GLN A 4 -7.51 10.45 54.48
CA GLN A 4 -7.06 9.80 53.26
C GLN A 4 -6.10 10.71 52.50
N HIS A 5 -4.81 10.42 52.63
CA HIS A 5 -3.75 11.01 51.85
C HIS A 5 -3.90 10.62 50.36
N PHE A 6 -4.51 11.49 49.56
CA PHE A 6 -4.57 11.33 48.11
C PHE A 6 -3.20 11.67 47.50
N ILE A 7 -2.41 10.66 47.14
CA ILE A 7 -1.14 10.85 46.43
C ILE A 7 -1.45 11.19 44.96
N GLU A 8 -1.35 12.47 44.61
CA GLU A 8 -1.46 12.94 43.24
C GLU A 8 -0.26 12.44 42.40
N ARG A 9 -0.46 11.36 41.65
CA ARG A 9 0.52 10.81 40.68
C ARG A 9 0.65 11.66 39.41
N ARG A 10 0.90 12.96 39.54
CA ARG A 10 1.23 13.85 38.41
C ARG A 10 2.63 14.44 38.56
N VAL A 11 3.62 13.57 38.63
CA VAL A 11 5.02 13.95 38.33
C VAL A 11 5.53 13.02 37.24
N GLY A 12 4.89 13.12 36.07
CA GLY A 12 5.46 12.62 34.83
C GLY A 12 6.13 13.81 34.14
N GLN A 13 7.46 13.73 33.95
CA GLN A 13 8.25 14.71 33.22
C GLN A 13 7.52 15.10 31.93
N ASP A 14 7.23 16.39 31.78
CA ASP A 14 6.42 16.91 30.68
C ASP A 14 7.12 16.61 29.35
N ARG A 15 6.52 15.71 28.55
CA ARG A 15 7.07 15.29 27.26
C ARG A 15 6.89 16.36 26.17
N ARG A 16 6.43 17.55 26.52
CA ARG A 16 6.16 18.66 25.59
C ARG A 16 7.38 19.51 25.26
N GLU A 17 8.55 19.23 25.85
CA GLU A 17 9.75 20.05 25.67
C GLU A 17 10.58 19.71 24.41
N SER A 18 10.19 18.71 23.61
CA SER A 18 10.89 18.38 22.35
C SER A 18 10.05 18.68 21.11
N VAL A 19 9.43 19.86 21.06
CA VAL A 19 8.95 20.42 19.80
C VAL A 19 10.16 21.04 19.09
N VAL A 20 10.97 20.19 18.45
CA VAL A 20 11.76 20.65 17.29
C VAL A 20 10.76 21.23 16.30
N ASP A 21 10.81 22.54 16.08
CA ASP A 21 9.95 23.23 15.14
C ASP A 21 10.26 22.74 13.72
N ARG A 22 9.43 21.80 13.24
CA ARG A 22 9.55 21.18 11.92
C ARG A 22 9.12 22.12 10.77
N ARG A 23 8.71 23.36 11.05
CA ARG A 23 8.13 24.24 10.02
C ARG A 23 9.17 24.82 9.05
N LEU A 24 10.47 24.81 9.38
CA LEU A 24 11.54 25.33 8.52
C LEU A 24 12.57 24.26 8.11
N GLY A 25 12.17 22.99 8.11
CA GLY A 25 13.00 21.85 7.71
C GLY A 25 13.13 21.68 6.20
N LEU A 26 13.94 22.52 5.55
CA LEU A 26 14.52 22.25 4.23
C LEU A 26 15.48 21.05 4.25
N GLU A 27 15.79 20.49 5.42
CA GLU A 27 16.50 19.23 5.56
C GLU A 27 15.54 18.05 5.33
N ARG A 28 15.23 17.84 4.04
CA ARG A 28 14.60 16.63 3.53
C ARG A 28 15.61 15.47 3.60
N ARG A 29 16.10 15.13 4.79
CA ARG A 29 16.38 13.74 5.11
C ARG A 29 15.03 13.03 5.20
N ARG A 30 14.37 12.88 4.04
CA ARG A 30 13.47 11.76 3.81
C ARG A 30 14.31 10.54 4.15
N GLY A 31 14.12 10.01 5.36
CA GLY A 31 14.70 8.73 5.76
C GLY A 31 14.46 7.74 4.62
N PRO A 32 15.43 6.83 4.33
CA PRO A 32 15.56 6.15 3.05
C PRO A 32 14.18 5.76 2.54
N GLY A 33 13.67 6.56 1.61
CA GLY A 33 12.28 6.45 1.19
C GLY A 33 12.09 4.99 0.83
N ARG A 34 11.12 4.30 1.45
CA ARG A 34 10.86 2.89 1.15
C ARG A 34 10.71 2.85 -0.36
N ARG A 35 11.74 2.37 -1.07
CA ARG A 35 11.71 2.29 -2.52
C ARG A 35 10.49 1.44 -2.83
N ARG A 36 9.57 1.99 -3.61
CA ARG A 36 8.42 1.23 -4.12
C ARG A 36 8.99 -0.05 -4.72
N SER A 37 8.30 -1.19 -4.55
CA SER A 37 8.75 -2.42 -5.20
C SER A 37 8.92 -2.17 -6.69
N ASP A 38 9.90 -2.80 -7.32
CA ASP A 38 10.15 -2.60 -8.75
C ASP A 38 8.89 -2.86 -9.57
N ASP A 39 8.06 -3.85 -9.19
CA ASP A 39 6.75 -4.10 -9.79
C ASP A 39 5.79 -2.89 -9.75
N ARG A 40 5.78 -2.16 -8.63
CA ARG A 40 4.94 -0.96 -8.48
C ARG A 40 5.51 0.21 -9.26
N LYS A 41 6.84 0.26 -9.40
CA LYS A 41 7.53 1.28 -10.17
C LYS A 41 7.31 1.06 -11.68
N SER A 42 7.44 -0.16 -12.18
CA SER A 42 7.16 -0.51 -13.58
C SER A 42 5.71 -0.24 -13.98
N ALA A 43 4.75 -0.54 -13.09
CA ALA A 43 3.34 -0.21 -13.31
C ALA A 43 3.07 1.30 -13.33
N GLU A 44 3.84 2.11 -12.59
CA GLU A 44 3.74 3.58 -12.60
C GLU A 44 4.50 4.22 -13.77
N GLU A 45 5.54 3.55 -14.29
CA GLU A 45 6.39 3.99 -15.41
C GLU A 45 5.84 3.59 -16.79
N GLY A 46 4.72 2.86 -16.83
CA GLY A 46 3.99 2.55 -18.07
C GLY A 46 4.47 1.30 -18.80
N GLU A 47 5.35 0.49 -18.20
CA GLU A 47 5.65 -0.84 -18.72
C GLU A 47 4.54 -1.82 -18.33
N MET A 48 3.41 -1.70 -19.02
CA MET A 48 2.27 -2.62 -18.93
C MET A 48 2.17 -3.43 -20.21
N SER A 49 1.79 -4.69 -20.09
CA SER A 49 1.31 -5.46 -21.25
C SER A 49 0.02 -4.81 -21.76
N ASP A 50 -0.23 -4.87 -23.08
CA ASP A 50 -1.45 -4.33 -23.70
C ASP A 50 -2.72 -4.87 -23.01
N GLU A 51 -2.71 -6.15 -22.64
CA GLU A 51 -3.81 -6.80 -21.90
C GLU A 51 -4.04 -6.17 -20.51
N GLN A 52 -2.97 -5.78 -19.82
CA GLN A 52 -3.06 -5.14 -18.50
C GLN A 52 -3.64 -3.73 -18.63
N PHE A 53 -3.24 -3.00 -19.67
CA PHE A 53 -3.76 -1.66 -19.95
C PHE A 53 -5.26 -1.71 -20.29
N GLU A 54 -5.68 -2.62 -21.17
CA GLU A 54 -7.09 -2.81 -21.53
C GLU A 54 -7.94 -3.17 -20.31
N PHE A 55 -7.45 -4.07 -19.45
CA PHE A 55 -8.13 -4.42 -18.21
C PHE A 55 -8.29 -3.22 -17.27
N LEU A 56 -7.25 -2.38 -17.11
CA LEU A 56 -7.33 -1.18 -16.27
C LEU A 56 -8.33 -0.16 -16.81
N MET A 57 -8.35 0.05 -18.12
CA MET A 57 -9.32 0.93 -18.79
C MET A 57 -10.76 0.45 -18.56
N ALA A 58 -11.01 -0.85 -18.69
CA ALA A 58 -12.33 -1.42 -18.45
C ALA A 58 -12.78 -1.30 -16.98
N ILE A 59 -11.85 -1.47 -16.04
CA ILE A 59 -12.12 -1.26 -14.61
C ILE A 59 -12.43 0.21 -14.32
N ASP A 60 -11.70 1.15 -14.93
CA ASP A 60 -11.97 2.58 -14.74
C ASP A 60 -13.35 2.96 -15.30
N GLU A 61 -13.71 2.44 -16.46
CA GLU A 61 -15.05 2.59 -17.03
C GLU A 61 -16.14 2.02 -16.12
N TYR A 62 -15.93 0.82 -15.56
CA TYR A 62 -16.87 0.23 -14.60
C TYR A 62 -17.07 1.13 -13.38
N LYS A 63 -16.00 1.69 -12.83
CA LYS A 63 -16.06 2.60 -11.66
C LYS A 63 -16.87 3.84 -11.96
N ARG A 64 -16.66 4.46 -13.13
CA ARG A 64 -17.39 5.67 -13.57
C ARG A 64 -18.87 5.40 -13.77
N ARG A 65 -19.22 4.29 -14.44
CA ARG A 65 -20.61 3.92 -14.72
C ARG A 65 -21.41 3.57 -13.47
N ASN A 66 -20.80 2.87 -12.52
CA ASN A 66 -21.48 2.38 -11.32
C ASN A 66 -21.29 3.27 -10.08
N THR A 67 -20.60 4.41 -10.21
CA THR A 67 -20.24 5.32 -9.09
C THR A 67 -19.64 4.56 -7.91
N ARG A 68 -18.89 3.49 -8.20
CA ARG A 68 -18.34 2.58 -7.20
C ARG A 68 -16.82 2.58 -7.31
N PRO A 69 -16.10 3.27 -6.40
CA PRO A 69 -14.65 3.42 -6.51
C PRO A 69 -13.90 2.09 -6.33
N PHE A 70 -14.48 1.16 -5.58
CA PHE A 70 -13.91 -0.15 -5.28
C PHE A 70 -14.88 -1.25 -5.69
N PRO A 71 -14.70 -1.82 -6.89
CA PRO A 71 -15.50 -2.96 -7.32
C PRO A 71 -15.22 -4.18 -6.44
N THR A 72 -16.24 -5.01 -6.24
CA THR A 72 -16.11 -6.32 -5.57
C THR A 72 -15.49 -7.34 -6.54
N TRP A 73 -14.91 -8.44 -6.02
CA TRP A 73 -14.31 -9.47 -6.88
C TRP A 73 -15.33 -10.13 -7.83
N THR A 74 -16.61 -10.17 -7.45
CA THR A 74 -17.69 -10.63 -8.32
C THR A 74 -17.93 -9.67 -9.48
N GLU A 75 -17.91 -8.35 -9.22
CA GLU A 75 -18.02 -7.31 -10.25
C GLU A 75 -16.80 -7.31 -11.18
N VAL A 76 -15.60 -7.52 -10.63
CA VAL A 76 -14.37 -7.67 -11.44
C VAL A 76 -14.49 -8.86 -12.41
N LEU A 77 -15.07 -9.98 -11.96
CA LEU A 77 -15.31 -11.13 -12.83
C LEU A 77 -16.30 -10.81 -13.97
N GLU A 78 -17.29 -9.95 -13.73
CA GLU A 78 -18.21 -9.47 -14.77
C GLU A 78 -17.49 -8.60 -15.79
N VAL A 79 -16.61 -7.70 -15.35
CA VAL A 79 -15.78 -6.87 -16.25
C VAL A 79 -14.90 -7.75 -17.15
N ILE A 80 -14.25 -8.77 -16.58
CA ILE A 80 -13.41 -9.72 -17.34
C ILE A 80 -14.25 -10.45 -18.40
N LYS A 81 -15.47 -10.87 -18.06
CA LYS A 81 -16.39 -11.49 -19.03
C LYS A 81 -16.83 -10.51 -20.11
N ALA A 82 -17.08 -9.24 -19.77
CA ALA A 82 -17.46 -8.20 -20.72
C ALA A 82 -16.33 -7.86 -21.72
N LEU A 83 -15.07 -7.95 -21.29
CA LEU A 83 -13.89 -7.89 -22.15
C LEU A 83 -13.76 -9.08 -23.12
N GLY A 84 -14.58 -10.12 -22.96
CA GLY A 84 -14.58 -11.29 -23.85
C GLY A 84 -13.64 -12.42 -23.43
N TYR A 85 -12.98 -12.31 -22.27
CA TYR A 85 -12.18 -13.41 -21.73
C TYR A 85 -13.09 -14.61 -21.39
N ARG A 86 -12.67 -15.79 -21.85
CA ARG A 86 -13.36 -17.06 -21.61
C ARG A 86 -12.41 -18.10 -21.04
N LYS A 87 -12.93 -18.95 -20.16
CA LYS A 87 -12.18 -20.06 -19.59
C LYS A 87 -12.07 -21.18 -20.62
N VAL A 88 -10.91 -21.29 -21.27
CA VAL A 88 -10.65 -22.28 -22.33
C VAL A 88 -9.78 -23.46 -21.87
N ALA A 89 -9.06 -23.30 -20.75
CA ALA A 89 -8.10 -24.29 -20.26
C ALA A 89 -8.43 -24.76 -18.84
N GLU A 90 -7.85 -25.89 -18.46
CA GLU A 90 -7.89 -26.40 -17.08
C GLU A 90 -7.16 -25.44 -16.11
N PRO A 91 -7.57 -25.42 -14.84
CA PRO A 91 -6.93 -24.57 -13.83
C PRO A 91 -5.42 -24.83 -13.74
N GLN A 92 -4.62 -23.80 -13.95
CA GLN A 92 -3.17 -23.85 -13.74
C GLN A 92 -2.83 -23.34 -12.34
N PRO A 93 -1.81 -23.91 -11.66
CA PRO A 93 -1.37 -23.41 -10.38
C PRO A 93 -0.78 -21.99 -10.52
N LEU A 94 -1.11 -21.10 -9.58
CA LEU A 94 -0.56 -19.76 -9.54
C LEU A 94 0.95 -19.81 -9.32
N GLN A 95 1.73 -19.06 -10.11
CA GLN A 95 3.17 -18.99 -9.92
C GLN A 95 3.49 -18.26 -8.60
N GLN A 96 4.29 -18.89 -7.72
CA GLN A 96 4.75 -18.24 -6.50
C GLN A 96 5.71 -17.10 -6.84
N SER A 97 5.34 -15.87 -6.50
CA SER A 97 6.25 -14.72 -6.56
C SER A 97 7.44 -14.98 -5.61
N LYS A 98 8.64 -15.24 -6.15
CA LYS A 98 9.85 -15.44 -5.33
C LYS A 98 10.19 -14.12 -4.61
N LYS A 99 9.85 -14.01 -3.32
CA LYS A 99 10.34 -12.90 -2.49
C LYS A 99 11.86 -12.99 -2.42
N LYS A 100 12.58 -12.04 -3.02
CA LYS A 100 14.03 -11.92 -2.85
C LYS A 100 14.33 -11.57 -1.39
N VAL A 101 14.78 -12.56 -0.62
CA VAL A 101 15.32 -12.34 0.73
C VAL A 101 16.63 -11.59 0.56
N LYS A 102 16.67 -10.33 1.03
CA LYS A 102 17.91 -9.54 1.03
C LYS A 102 18.90 -10.21 1.99
N GLN A 103 19.97 -10.78 1.45
CA GLN A 103 21.11 -11.23 2.26
C GLN A 103 21.77 -10.00 2.88
N THR A 104 21.62 -9.83 4.19
CA THR A 104 22.43 -8.90 4.96
C THR A 104 23.83 -9.47 5.04
N GLN A 105 24.77 -8.92 4.27
CA GLN A 105 26.19 -9.21 4.43
C GLN A 105 26.63 -8.66 5.79
N ALA A 106 26.97 -9.55 6.73
CA ALA A 106 27.66 -9.18 7.95
C ALA A 106 29.10 -8.81 7.57
N ILE A 107 29.41 -7.52 7.71
CA ILE A 107 30.78 -7.01 7.59
C ILE A 107 31.57 -7.63 8.74
N LYS A 108 32.67 -8.31 8.40
CA LYS A 108 33.60 -8.97 9.32
C LYS A 108 34.78 -8.04 9.61
#